data_AF-A0A843WCX1-F1
#
_entry.id   AF-A0A843WCX1-F1
#
_cell.length_a   1.000
_cell.length_b   1.000
_cell.length_c   1.000
_cell.angle_alpha   90.00
_cell.angle_beta   90.00
_cell.angle_gamma   90.00
#
_symmetry.space_group_name_H-M   'P 1'
#
loop_
_entity.id
_entity.type
_entity.pdbx_description
1 polymer ?
#
loop_
_entity_poly.entity_id
_entity_poly.type
_entity_poly.pdbx_seq_one_letter_code
_entity_poly.pdbx_strand_id
1 'polypeptide(L)'
;MAYKPFQPCPPDTDNVAEALALRGCQPLPRRRCFSRTPSKAPPISSLPGTANPFPASLPDSSVLWPPSAFCKSFSCLPAHLGFDMDAEAARFLLPTRSNLDLTVPQLLRIAQDHSTPIRLALDVGGSSGTFAARMKLDVGAVVVTTTMDLGAPYNKAAALRGLLPLHVPLQ
;
A
#
# COMPACT_ATOMS: atom_id res chain seq x y z
N MET A 1 25.65 -11.41 4.74
CA MET A 1 24.81 -11.61 3.54
C MET A 1 25.59 -11.17 2.31
N ALA A 2 25.70 -12.00 1.27
CA ALA A 2 26.46 -11.68 0.08
C ALA A 2 25.53 -11.21 -1.05
N TYR A 3 25.65 -9.94 -1.43
CA TYR A 3 24.93 -9.35 -2.55
C TYR A 3 25.74 -9.56 -3.83
N LYS A 4 25.24 -10.40 -4.74
CA LYS A 4 25.90 -10.64 -6.03
C LYS A 4 25.33 -9.70 -7.10
N PRO A 5 26.18 -8.97 -7.84
CA PRO A 5 25.73 -8.16 -8.96
C PRO A 5 24.92 -8.97 -9.99
N PHE A 6 23.85 -8.39 -10.54
CA PHE A 6 23.02 -8.99 -11.59
C PHE A 6 22.40 -10.35 -11.23
N GLN A 7 22.23 -10.63 -9.93
CA GLN A 7 21.55 -11.83 -9.43
C GLN A 7 20.34 -11.42 -8.58
N PRO A 8 19.38 -12.33 -8.29
CA PRO A 8 18.31 -12.03 -7.36
C PRO A 8 18.84 -11.63 -5.99
N CYS A 9 18.30 -10.56 -5.40
CA CYS A 9 18.69 -10.14 -4.05
C CYS A 9 18.41 -11.25 -3.03
N PRO A 10 19.18 -11.31 -1.93
CA PRO A 10 18.84 -12.15 -0.78
C PRO A 10 17.41 -11.84 -0.26
N PRO A 11 16.71 -12.83 0.31
CA PRO A 11 15.39 -12.62 0.92
C PRO A 11 15.55 -12.02 2.33
N ASP A 12 16.02 -10.77 2.40
CA ASP A 12 16.34 -10.07 3.64
C ASP A 12 15.53 -8.78 3.85
N THR A 13 14.47 -8.58 3.05
CA THR A 13 13.60 -7.40 3.12
C THR A 13 13.10 -7.19 4.55
N ASP A 14 12.42 -8.19 5.12
CA ASP A 14 11.69 -8.05 6.38
C ASP A 14 12.62 -7.98 7.61
N ASN A 15 13.80 -8.62 7.53
CA ASN A 15 14.70 -8.77 8.67
C ASN A 15 15.82 -7.71 8.71
N VAL A 16 16.18 -7.14 7.56
CA VAL A 16 17.34 -6.23 7.46
C VAL A 16 16.98 -4.94 6.73
N ALA A 17 16.33 -5.01 5.58
CA ALA A 17 16.07 -3.82 4.77
C ALA A 17 15.09 -2.86 5.45
N GLU A 18 13.95 -3.35 5.94
CA GLU A 18 12.96 -2.54 6.67
C GLU A 18 13.59 -1.90 7.92
N ALA A 19 14.34 -2.69 8.69
CA ALA A 19 14.99 -2.23 9.92
C ALA A 19 16.05 -1.15 9.67
N LEU A 20 16.81 -1.25 8.56
CA LEU A 20 17.76 -0.23 8.15
C LEU A 20 17.05 1.04 7.65
N ALA A 21 16.00 0.89 6.85
CA ALA A 21 15.19 2.00 6.38
C ALA A 21 14.63 2.80 7.57
N LEU A 22 14.03 2.13 8.56
CA LEU A 22 13.54 2.78 9.79
C LEU A 22 14.61 3.59 10.55
N ARG A 23 15.88 3.21 10.41
CA ARG A 23 17.02 3.90 11.03
C ARG A 23 17.66 4.95 10.11
N GLY A 24 17.01 5.32 9.01
CA GLY A 24 17.50 6.31 8.05
C GLY A 24 18.71 5.83 7.26
N CYS A 25 19.02 4.53 7.34
CA CYS A 25 20.11 3.95 6.58
C CYS A 25 19.61 3.65 5.18
N GLN A 26 20.39 4.03 4.16
CA GLN A 26 20.14 3.56 2.81
C GLN A 26 20.08 2.03 2.86
N PRO A 27 18.97 1.39 2.46
CA PRO A 27 18.91 -0.06 2.44
C PRO A 27 20.08 -0.55 1.59
N LEU A 28 20.64 -1.71 1.98
CA LEU A 28 21.77 -2.45 1.40
C LEU A 28 21.84 -2.33 -0.14
N PRO A 29 22.97 -2.65 -0.80
CA PRO A 29 23.14 -2.44 -2.25
C PRO A 29 22.21 -3.28 -3.17
N ARG A 30 20.88 -3.18 -3.01
CA ARG A 30 19.80 -3.65 -3.86
C ARG A 30 19.82 -2.99 -5.22
N ARG A 31 20.55 -1.88 -5.38
CA ARG A 31 20.89 -1.32 -6.70
C ARG A 31 21.83 -2.23 -7.50
N ARG A 32 22.48 -3.22 -6.87
CA ARG A 32 23.38 -4.17 -7.54
C ARG A 32 22.71 -5.50 -7.88
N CYS A 33 21.57 -5.83 -7.28
CA CYS A 33 20.86 -7.10 -7.50
C CYS A 33 19.43 -6.85 -7.99
N PHE A 34 18.80 -7.86 -8.57
CA PHE A 34 17.41 -7.77 -9.02
C PHE A 34 16.45 -8.02 -7.86
N SER A 35 15.49 -7.11 -7.67
CA SER A 35 14.37 -7.32 -6.76
C SER A 35 13.64 -8.61 -7.10
N ARG A 36 13.33 -9.41 -6.07
CA ARG A 36 12.53 -10.62 -6.27
C ARG A 36 11.10 -10.24 -6.63
N THR A 37 10.51 -11.01 -7.53
CA THR A 37 9.10 -10.94 -7.88
C THR A 37 8.42 -12.27 -7.57
N PRO A 38 7.13 -12.28 -7.21
CA PRO A 38 6.37 -13.51 -7.09
C PRO A 38 6.32 -14.26 -8.43
N SER A 39 6.58 -15.57 -8.40
CA SER A 39 6.65 -16.40 -9.61
C SER A 39 5.29 -16.57 -10.33
N LYS A 40 4.18 -16.28 -9.64
CA LYS A 40 2.81 -16.50 -10.12
C LYS A 40 2.00 -15.20 -10.06
N ALA A 41 2.65 -14.08 -10.36
CA ALA A 41 1.97 -12.80 -10.48
C ALA A 41 0.92 -12.88 -11.61
N PRO A 42 -0.35 -12.57 -11.34
CA PRO A 42 -1.38 -12.53 -12.36
C PRO A 42 -1.05 -11.45 -13.40
N PRO A 43 -1.47 -11.61 -14.68
CA PRO A 43 -1.25 -10.59 -15.70
C PRO A 43 -1.90 -9.25 -15.28
N ILE A 44 -1.29 -8.13 -15.67
CA ILE A 44 -1.71 -6.78 -15.25
C ILE A 44 -3.20 -6.52 -15.52
N SER A 45 -3.73 -7.05 -16.62
CA SER A 45 -5.15 -6.97 -16.99
C SER A 45 -6.11 -7.69 -16.04
N SER A 46 -5.60 -8.61 -15.23
CA SER A 46 -6.37 -9.37 -14.23
C SER A 46 -6.16 -8.88 -12.80
N LEU A 47 -5.29 -7.88 -12.59
CA LEU A 47 -5.16 -7.25 -11.28
C LEU A 47 -6.38 -6.37 -11.03
N PRO A 48 -7.14 -6.60 -9.95
CA PRO A 48 -8.37 -5.84 -9.66
C PRO A 48 -8.13 -4.34 -9.55
N GLY A 49 -6.90 -3.92 -9.19
CA GLY A 49 -6.52 -2.53 -8.99
C GLY A 49 -6.67 -1.59 -10.18
N THR A 50 -6.85 -2.09 -11.41
CA THR A 50 -7.15 -1.23 -12.57
C THR A 50 -8.63 -0.86 -12.66
N ALA A 51 -9.55 -1.65 -12.09
CA ALA A 51 -10.99 -1.45 -12.19
C ALA A 51 -11.66 -1.06 -10.87
N ASN A 52 -11.26 -1.70 -9.76
CA ASN A 52 -11.80 -1.42 -8.42
C ASN A 52 -10.68 -1.43 -7.37
N PRO A 53 -10.39 -0.29 -6.71
CA PRO A 53 -9.36 -0.21 -5.68
C PRO A 53 -9.79 -0.85 -4.34
N PHE A 54 -11.03 -1.35 -4.22
CA PHE A 54 -11.54 -2.14 -3.08
C PHE A 54 -12.09 -3.50 -3.56
N PRO A 55 -11.23 -4.43 -3.99
CA PRO A 55 -11.67 -5.78 -4.36
C PRO A 55 -12.07 -6.60 -3.14
N ALA A 56 -12.98 -7.57 -3.29
CA ALA A 56 -13.38 -8.45 -2.19
C ALA A 56 -12.20 -9.18 -1.52
N SER A 57 -11.14 -9.49 -2.26
CA SER A 57 -9.90 -10.03 -1.71
C SER A 57 -8.69 -9.65 -2.56
N LEU A 58 -7.52 -9.63 -1.91
CA LEU A 58 -6.24 -9.42 -2.58
C LEU A 58 -5.59 -10.76 -2.93
N PRO A 59 -4.91 -10.88 -4.09
CA PRO A 59 -4.32 -12.14 -4.53
C PRO A 59 -3.04 -12.47 -3.73
N ASP A 60 -3.13 -13.46 -2.84
CA ASP A 60 -2.01 -13.94 -2.01
C ASP A 60 -0.77 -14.33 -2.80
N SER A 61 -0.95 -14.87 -4.02
CA SER A 61 0.15 -15.29 -4.90
C SER A 61 0.99 -14.13 -5.45
N SER A 62 0.53 -12.89 -5.27
CA SER A 62 1.19 -11.68 -5.76
C SER A 62 2.08 -11.03 -4.69
N VAL A 63 2.23 -11.66 -3.54
CA VAL A 63 3.06 -11.20 -2.43
C VAL A 63 4.17 -12.22 -2.17
N LEU A 64 5.38 -11.71 -1.91
CA LEU A 64 6.46 -12.52 -1.38
C LEU A 64 6.33 -12.56 0.14
N TRP A 65 5.63 -13.57 0.65
CA TRP A 65 5.45 -13.74 2.08
C TRP A 65 6.77 -14.10 2.77
N PRO A 66 7.06 -13.55 3.97
CA PRO A 66 8.24 -13.91 4.73
C PRO A 66 8.25 -15.42 5.01
N PRO A 67 9.39 -16.13 4.86
CA PRO A 67 9.44 -17.57 5.11
C PRO A 67 8.98 -17.95 6.51
N SER A 68 9.31 -17.10 7.50
CA SER A 68 9.00 -17.21 8.92
C SER A 68 7.62 -16.66 9.33
N ALA A 69 6.84 -16.11 8.40
CA ALA A 69 5.51 -15.61 8.73
C ALA A 69 4.55 -16.76 9.07
N PHE A 70 3.89 -16.64 10.22
CA PHE A 70 2.83 -17.56 10.65
C PHE A 70 1.60 -17.51 9.72
N CYS A 71 1.32 -16.33 9.18
CA CYS A 71 0.22 -16.07 8.25
C CYS A 71 0.77 -15.71 6.87
N LYS A 72 0.37 -16.47 5.84
CA LYS A 72 0.80 -16.30 4.43
C LYS A 72 -0.38 -16.03 3.49
N SER A 73 -1.40 -15.36 4.00
CA SER A 73 -2.58 -14.94 3.25
C SER A 73 -3.13 -13.65 3.82
N PHE A 74 -3.72 -12.78 2.99
CA PHE A 74 -4.44 -11.60 3.45
C PHE A 74 -5.62 -11.96 4.36
N SER A 75 -6.21 -13.15 4.16
CA SER A 75 -7.37 -13.62 4.93
C SER A 75 -7.07 -13.94 6.40
N CYS A 76 -5.82 -14.26 6.74
CA CYS A 76 -5.43 -14.54 8.12
C CYS A 76 -4.85 -13.32 8.85
N LEU A 77 -4.72 -12.17 8.17
CA LEU A 77 -4.27 -10.95 8.81
C LEU A 77 -5.39 -10.37 9.69
N PRO A 78 -5.07 -9.86 10.89
CA PRO A 78 -6.05 -9.21 11.73
C PRO A 78 -6.75 -8.03 11.03
N ALA A 79 -8.07 -7.92 11.18
CA ALA A 79 -8.88 -6.89 10.51
C ALA A 79 -8.40 -5.44 10.80
N HIS A 80 -7.90 -5.20 12.02
CA HIS A 80 -7.40 -3.87 12.43
C HIS A 80 -6.17 -3.41 11.64
N LEU A 81 -5.49 -4.31 10.92
CA LEU A 81 -4.37 -3.95 10.06
C LEU A 81 -4.82 -3.31 8.74
N GLY A 82 -6.11 -3.28 8.42
CA GLY A 82 -6.63 -2.57 7.22
C GLY A 82 -6.47 -3.36 5.91
N PHE A 83 -6.60 -4.69 5.97
CA PHE A 83 -6.64 -5.57 4.80
C PHE A 83 -8.05 -6.09 4.47
N ASP A 84 -9.03 -5.80 5.32
CA ASP A 84 -10.46 -6.03 5.05
C ASP A 84 -10.98 -4.94 4.10
N MET A 85 -11.10 -5.26 2.82
CA MET A 85 -11.45 -4.28 1.79
C MET A 85 -12.90 -3.78 1.93
N ASP A 86 -13.81 -4.57 2.51
CA ASP A 86 -15.19 -4.15 2.72
C ASP A 86 -15.26 -3.10 3.83
N ALA A 87 -14.53 -3.33 4.93
CA ALA A 87 -14.41 -2.35 6.00
C ALA A 87 -13.65 -1.08 5.53
N GLU A 88 -12.56 -1.25 4.80
CA GLU A 88 -11.79 -0.12 4.27
C GLU A 88 -12.58 0.67 3.21
N ALA A 89 -13.48 0.02 2.47
CA ALA A 89 -14.41 0.67 1.53
C ALA A 89 -15.54 1.45 2.20
N ALA A 90 -15.69 1.40 3.52
CA ALA A 90 -16.55 2.33 4.26
C ALA A 90 -15.74 3.47 4.91
N ARG A 91 -14.42 3.30 5.05
CA ARG A 91 -13.54 4.24 5.71
C ARG A 91 -13.50 5.59 4.96
N PHE A 92 -13.46 6.68 5.73
CA PHE A 92 -13.50 8.08 5.27
C PHE A 92 -14.80 8.56 4.62
N LEU A 93 -15.85 7.72 4.52
CA LEU A 93 -17.16 8.13 3.98
C LEU A 93 -18.06 8.74 5.06
N LEU A 94 -18.02 8.18 6.26
CA LEU A 94 -18.85 8.58 7.39
C LEU A 94 -17.98 9.13 8.53
N PRO A 95 -18.48 10.09 9.33
CA PRO A 95 -17.83 10.50 10.57
C PRO A 95 -17.73 9.28 11.50
N THR A 96 -16.55 9.05 12.08
CA THR A 96 -16.30 7.85 12.89
C THR A 96 -16.16 8.15 14.37
N ARG A 97 -15.73 9.37 14.71
CA ARG A 97 -15.39 9.72 16.10
C ARG A 97 -15.99 11.05 16.54
N SER A 98 -16.00 12.06 15.66
CA SER A 98 -16.36 13.40 16.07
C SER A 98 -16.96 14.24 14.94
N ASN A 99 -17.60 15.34 15.32
CA ASN A 99 -18.07 16.36 14.38
C ASN A 99 -16.91 17.17 13.74
N LEU A 100 -15.67 16.93 14.17
CA LEU A 100 -14.47 17.53 13.59
C LEU A 100 -13.85 16.64 12.50
N ASP A 101 -14.40 15.43 12.28
CA ASP A 101 -13.94 14.53 11.24
C ASP A 101 -14.26 15.14 9.86
N LEU A 102 -13.23 15.34 9.03
CA LEU A 102 -13.40 15.74 7.63
C LEU A 102 -13.49 14.49 6.75
N THR A 103 -14.69 14.16 6.27
CA THR A 103 -14.88 13.03 5.36
C THR A 103 -14.42 13.36 3.94
N VAL A 104 -14.13 12.33 3.13
CA VAL A 104 -13.77 12.56 1.72
C VAL A 104 -14.89 13.27 0.96
N PRO A 105 -16.18 12.89 1.08
CA PRO A 105 -17.27 13.64 0.46
C PRO A 105 -17.31 15.12 0.85
N GLN A 106 -17.01 15.45 2.12
CA GLN A 106 -16.94 16.84 2.57
C GLN A 106 -15.74 17.58 1.98
N LEU A 107 -14.56 16.97 1.98
CA LEU A 107 -13.35 17.52 1.36
C LEU A 107 -13.59 17.81 -0.13
N LEU A 108 -14.19 16.87 -0.86
CA LEU A 108 -14.50 17.03 -2.27
C LEU A 108 -15.54 18.11 -2.53
N ARG A 109 -16.53 18.26 -1.64
CA ARG A 109 -17.51 19.35 -1.73
C ARG A 109 -16.84 20.71 -1.57
N ILE A 110 -15.97 20.87 -0.57
CA ILE A 110 -15.20 22.11 -0.37
C ILE A 110 -14.38 22.43 -1.64
N ALA A 111 -13.71 21.42 -2.20
CA ALA A 111 -12.94 21.57 -3.43
C ALA A 111 -13.82 22.00 -4.62
N GLN A 112 -15.03 21.44 -4.76
CA GLN A 112 -16.00 21.79 -5.80
C GLN A 112 -16.56 23.20 -5.62
N ASP A 113 -16.94 23.58 -4.40
CA ASP A 113 -17.47 24.91 -4.07
C ASP A 113 -16.48 26.03 -4.42
N HIS A 114 -15.18 25.74 -4.30
CA HIS A 114 -14.09 26.64 -4.68
C HIS A 114 -13.52 26.38 -6.08
N SER A 115 -14.19 25.57 -6.92
CA SER A 115 -13.76 25.24 -8.29
C SER A 115 -12.31 24.78 -8.41
N THR A 116 -11.79 24.09 -7.39
CA THR A 116 -10.39 23.68 -7.28
C THR A 116 -10.30 22.14 -7.33
N PRO A 117 -10.07 21.54 -8.52
CA PRO A 117 -10.03 20.09 -8.64
C PRO A 117 -8.79 19.49 -7.96
N ILE A 118 -8.99 18.49 -7.09
CA ILE A 118 -7.89 17.72 -6.49
C ILE A 118 -7.44 16.65 -7.48
N ARG A 119 -6.22 16.78 -8.00
CA ARG A 119 -5.63 15.84 -8.98
C ARG A 119 -4.48 15.02 -8.42
N LEU A 120 -3.73 15.59 -7.48
CA LEU A 120 -2.55 15.01 -6.88
C LEU A 120 -2.64 15.15 -5.36
N ALA A 121 -2.20 14.13 -4.63
CA ALA A 121 -2.09 14.21 -3.18
C ALA A 121 -0.92 13.36 -2.67
N LEU A 122 -0.49 13.65 -1.45
CA LEU A 122 0.47 12.86 -0.69
C LEU A 122 -0.23 12.32 0.56
N ASP A 123 -0.25 11.00 0.70
CA ASP A 123 -0.85 10.28 1.82
C ASP A 123 0.29 9.75 2.71
N VAL A 124 0.44 10.39 3.87
CA VAL A 124 1.55 10.16 4.80
C VAL A 124 1.15 9.10 5.82
N GLY A 125 1.81 7.94 5.80
CA GLY A 125 1.46 6.82 6.68
C GLY A 125 0.15 6.12 6.31
N GLY A 126 -0.17 6.07 5.01
CA GLY A 126 -1.48 5.61 4.50
C GLY A 126 -1.75 4.11 4.62
N SER A 127 -0.89 3.33 5.29
CA SER A 127 -1.06 1.89 5.53
C SER A 127 -1.27 1.13 4.21
N SER A 128 -2.41 0.45 4.04
CA SER A 128 -2.78 -0.27 2.80
C SER A 128 -3.28 0.64 1.66
N GLY A 129 -3.28 1.97 1.86
CA GLY A 129 -3.62 2.98 0.86
C GLY A 129 -5.11 3.30 0.75
N THR A 130 -5.87 3.20 1.83
CA THR A 130 -7.33 3.37 1.79
C THR A 130 -7.80 4.76 1.39
N PHE A 131 -7.12 5.81 1.87
CA PHE A 131 -7.43 7.17 1.44
C PHE A 131 -7.11 7.38 -0.05
N ALA A 132 -5.95 6.91 -0.51
CA ALA A 132 -5.57 6.94 -1.92
C ALA A 132 -6.55 6.18 -2.82
N ALA A 133 -7.01 5.00 -2.39
CA ALA A 133 -8.04 4.23 -3.08
C ALA A 133 -9.36 4.99 -3.23
N ARG A 134 -9.80 5.66 -2.16
CA ARG A 134 -11.00 6.49 -2.18
C ARG A 134 -10.87 7.66 -3.15
N MET A 135 -9.78 8.42 -3.04
CA MET A 135 -9.54 9.59 -3.90
C MET A 135 -9.41 9.21 -5.39
N LYS A 136 -8.80 8.06 -5.68
CA LYS A 136 -8.76 7.49 -7.04
C LYS A 136 -10.17 7.15 -7.54
N LEU A 137 -11.00 6.52 -6.71
CA LEU A 137 -12.35 6.10 -7.09
C LEU A 137 -13.30 7.29 -7.30
N ASP A 138 -13.30 8.25 -6.38
CA ASP A 138 -14.30 9.32 -6.35
C ASP A 138 -13.99 10.43 -7.37
N VAL A 139 -12.70 10.75 -7.59
CA VAL A 139 -12.29 11.88 -8.45
C VAL A 139 -11.13 11.57 -9.39
N GLY A 140 -10.65 10.32 -9.46
CA GLY A 140 -9.53 9.96 -10.33
C GLY A 140 -8.20 10.59 -9.92
N ALA A 141 -8.06 11.03 -8.66
CA ALA A 141 -6.83 11.66 -8.20
C ALA A 141 -5.70 10.63 -8.06
N VAL A 142 -4.47 11.04 -8.39
CA VAL A 142 -3.27 10.24 -8.15
C VAL A 142 -2.71 10.62 -6.79
N VAL A 143 -2.81 9.69 -5.84
CA VAL A 143 -2.30 9.86 -4.49
C VAL A 143 -1.06 9.00 -4.32
N VAL A 144 0.05 9.64 -3.96
CA VAL A 144 1.28 8.95 -3.56
C VAL A 144 1.13 8.57 -2.09
N THR A 145 1.10 7.29 -1.76
CA THR A 145 0.96 6.82 -0.38
C THR A 145 2.30 6.36 0.17
N THR A 146 2.81 7.03 1.19
CA THR A 146 3.98 6.55 1.93
C THR A 146 3.58 5.41 2.86
N THR A 147 4.26 4.27 2.77
CA THR A 147 3.98 3.08 3.58
C THR A 147 5.18 2.13 3.62
N MET A 148 5.25 1.25 4.61
CA MET A 148 6.34 0.28 4.82
C MET A 148 5.77 -1.10 5.10
N ASP A 149 6.52 -2.17 4.81
CA ASP A 149 6.04 -3.55 5.01
C ASP A 149 6.34 -4.04 6.45
N LEU A 150 5.90 -3.25 7.44
CA LEU A 150 6.16 -3.50 8.87
C LEU A 150 5.16 -4.50 9.45
N GLY A 151 5.56 -5.77 9.53
CA GLY A 151 4.73 -6.84 10.10
C GLY A 151 3.56 -7.29 9.21
N ALA A 152 3.28 -6.56 8.13
CA ALA A 152 2.31 -6.93 7.10
C ALA A 152 2.67 -6.27 5.74
N PRO A 153 2.19 -6.83 4.61
CA PRO A 153 2.63 -6.42 3.27
C PRO A 153 1.86 -5.19 2.74
N TYR A 154 1.99 -4.05 3.40
CA TYR A 154 1.24 -2.82 3.09
C TYR A 154 1.52 -2.24 1.70
N ASN A 155 2.79 -2.11 1.31
CA ASN A 155 3.17 -1.62 -0.02
C ASN A 155 2.63 -2.52 -1.11
N LYS A 156 2.65 -3.83 -0.88
CA LYS A 156 2.12 -4.80 -1.85
C LYS A 156 0.62 -4.67 -1.95
N ALA A 157 -0.11 -4.58 -0.83
CA ALA A 157 -1.54 -4.37 -0.84
C ALA A 157 -1.93 -3.10 -1.61
N ALA A 158 -1.27 -1.98 -1.33
CA ALA A 158 -1.51 -0.73 -2.04
C ALA A 158 -1.23 -0.87 -3.57
N ALA A 159 -0.13 -1.49 -3.95
CA ALA A 159 0.20 -1.73 -5.36
C ALA A 159 -0.83 -2.64 -6.06
N LEU A 160 -1.31 -3.71 -5.40
CA LEU A 160 -2.30 -4.65 -5.94
C LEU A 160 -3.67 -3.98 -6.17
N ARG A 161 -3.97 -2.93 -5.41
CA ARG A 161 -5.13 -2.05 -5.57
C ARG A 161 -4.93 -0.98 -6.65
N GLY A 162 -3.80 -1.01 -7.34
CA GLY A 162 -3.45 -0.07 -8.42
C GLY A 162 -3.19 1.34 -7.90
N LEU A 163 -2.68 1.45 -6.67
CA LEU A 163 -2.27 2.71 -6.04
C LEU A 163 -0.76 2.91 -6.22
N LEU A 164 -0.27 4.09 -5.86
CA LEU A 164 1.16 4.44 -5.95
C LEU A 164 1.81 4.46 -4.56
N PRO A 165 2.27 3.30 -4.04
CA PRO A 165 3.01 3.26 -2.79
C PRO A 165 4.42 3.79 -2.96
N LEU A 166 4.86 4.60 -2.01
CA LEU A 166 6.21 5.08 -1.83
C LEU A 166 6.80 4.44 -0.57
N HIS A 167 7.77 3.56 -0.76
CA HIS A 167 8.39 2.81 0.32
C HIS A 167 9.41 3.68 1.07
N VAL A 168 8.93 4.48 2.02
CA VAL A 168 9.72 5.47 2.76
C VAL A 168 9.31 5.47 4.24
N PRO A 169 10.27 5.43 5.18
CA PRO A 169 10.02 5.65 6.60
C PRO A 169 9.71 7.12 6.88
N LEU A 170 8.77 7.37 7.78
CA LEU A 170 8.60 8.67 8.40
C LEU A 170 9.50 8.69 9.64
N GLN A 171 10.66 9.32 9.52
CA GLN A 171 11.51 9.65 10.68
C GLN A 171 11.12 11.01 11.24
#